data_AF-A0AB36XFQ3-F1
#
_entry.id   AF-A0AB36XFQ3-F1
#
_cell.length_a   1.000
_cell.length_b   1.000
_cell.length_c   1.000
_cell.angle_alpha   90.00
_cell.angle_beta   90.00
_cell.angle_gamma   90.00
#
_symmetry.space_group_name_H-M   'P 1'
#
loop_
_entity.id
_entity.type
_entity.pdbx_description
1 polymer ?
#
loop_
_entity_poly.entity_id
_entity_poly.type
_entity_poly.pdbx_seq_one_letter_code
_entity_poly.pdbx_strand_id
1 'polypeptide(L)'
;MKVMKNPVTWLVAFALQGCVSAPDTPQQPELPPATLDEPLSIQPQTFIMRGQVVVGHESRTFTPCGSQQQYWLDLSPELALEAQGLATRPYQALYGELIGHLTVPSQTGYNADFTARFVVDQVNVLTAENPDRCDQPLRATRAFGNEPYWSATFDKDQLKYTKMGEEPQRLDIESSRTSPSTRDYQLKGNQGQGELNLKKESCSDGMSDSIYGWHAKLNLNDSNYNGCAMVANQDPTLNWSGLYFASSTQNTGFSINLELNDDHSAITTYSYSNGDPSIVEQGFWQQLNQNQVQVVMTRHQQQYLISERVFTLDNGKLVAEKEKVGNVVYPIANGGLVLFEAKSAQAQVNTTTNVDLTAKQINSSDQLDQKVDQAIREYFKINNTDPDNTQYRWLTYDLNGDGKEELFAQLDWCGSGGCTLLIFENHQDNWRFNSRVTLVKGDIRLGKSQNHGWQDLIFNVSGGGATPAKHTLSYTGVSYPLNPSVAPVANDADISDVVLFADGISPAQSGVKL
;
A
#
# COMPACT_ATOMS: atom_id res chain seq x y z
N MET A 1 -93.81 12.60 3.43
CA MET A 1 -92.80 12.78 4.49
C MET A 1 -91.42 12.54 3.91
N LYS A 2 -90.51 13.50 4.08
CA LYS A 2 -89.09 13.45 3.70
C LYS A 2 -88.42 12.21 4.28
N VAL A 3 -87.56 11.52 3.52
CA VAL A 3 -86.20 11.12 3.92
C VAL A 3 -85.43 10.76 2.64
N MET A 4 -84.52 11.63 2.19
CA MET A 4 -83.41 11.26 1.29
C MET A 4 -82.19 10.96 2.17
N LYS A 5 -81.63 9.75 2.05
CA LYS A 5 -80.37 9.33 2.68
C LYS A 5 -79.25 9.50 1.66
N ASN A 6 -78.26 10.34 1.99
CA ASN A 6 -76.97 10.42 1.30
C ASN A 6 -76.13 9.15 1.57
N PRO A 7 -75.42 8.60 0.57
CA PRO A 7 -74.30 7.70 0.81
C PRO A 7 -73.02 8.53 1.02
N VAL A 8 -72.30 8.23 2.11
CA VAL A 8 -70.94 8.74 2.35
C VAL A 8 -69.97 7.77 1.69
N THR A 9 -69.38 8.20 0.57
CA THR A 9 -68.30 7.50 -0.12
C THR A 9 -66.98 7.91 0.51
N TRP A 10 -66.28 6.98 1.16
CA TRP A 10 -64.92 7.18 1.65
C TRP A 10 -63.93 7.13 0.47
N LEU A 11 -63.34 8.27 0.12
CA LEU A 11 -62.22 8.39 -0.81
C LEU A 11 -60.93 8.05 -0.03
N VAL A 12 -60.36 6.87 -0.32
CA VAL A 12 -59.01 6.49 0.11
C VAL A 12 -58.01 7.25 -0.75
N ALA A 13 -57.30 8.19 -0.15
CA ALA A 13 -56.19 8.90 -0.78
C ALA A 13 -54.95 7.98 -0.81
N PHE A 14 -54.55 7.56 -2.00
CA PHE A 14 -53.25 6.93 -2.23
C PHE A 14 -52.15 7.99 -2.12
N ALA A 15 -51.36 7.94 -1.04
CA ALA A 15 -50.11 8.67 -0.95
C ALA A 15 -49.07 7.99 -1.85
N LEU A 16 -48.80 8.58 -3.02
CA LEU A 16 -47.63 8.23 -3.84
C LEU A 16 -46.38 8.70 -3.09
N GLN A 17 -45.67 7.78 -2.44
CA GLN A 17 -44.29 8.01 -2.02
C GLN A 17 -43.41 7.98 -3.28
N GLY A 18 -43.10 9.17 -3.81
CA GLY A 18 -42.07 9.32 -4.83
C GLY A 18 -40.70 9.17 -4.17
N CYS A 19 -39.99 8.09 -4.48
CA CYS A 19 -38.56 7.98 -4.21
C CYS A 19 -37.85 9.07 -5.04
N VAL A 20 -37.30 10.09 -4.38
CA VAL A 20 -36.37 11.02 -4.99
C VAL A 20 -35.04 10.28 -5.11
N SER A 21 -34.79 9.70 -6.28
CA SER A 21 -33.45 9.23 -6.64
C SER A 21 -32.52 10.45 -6.64
N ALA A 22 -31.40 10.36 -5.92
CA ALA A 22 -30.32 11.32 -6.08
C ALA A 22 -29.93 11.40 -7.57
N PRO A 23 -29.62 12.60 -8.10
CA PRO A 23 -29.14 12.69 -9.48
C PRO A 23 -27.90 11.82 -9.62
N ASP A 24 -27.92 10.89 -10.58
CA ASP A 24 -26.75 10.12 -10.98
C ASP A 24 -25.61 11.09 -11.25
N THR A 25 -24.56 10.97 -10.46
CA THR A 25 -23.29 11.61 -10.78
C THR A 25 -22.90 11.02 -12.14
N PRO A 26 -22.64 11.81 -13.19
CA PRO A 26 -22.23 11.26 -14.46
C PRO A 26 -21.01 10.38 -14.24
N GLN A 27 -21.16 9.04 -14.38
CA GLN A 27 -20.03 8.13 -14.41
C GLN A 27 -19.20 8.53 -15.62
N GLN A 28 -18.09 9.23 -15.35
CA GLN A 28 -17.04 9.43 -16.33
C GLN A 28 -16.65 8.03 -16.83
N PRO A 29 -16.63 7.77 -18.15
CA PRO A 29 -16.31 6.45 -18.67
C PRO A 29 -14.96 6.00 -18.09
N GLU A 30 -14.96 4.86 -17.39
CA GLU A 30 -13.74 4.26 -16.87
C GLU A 30 -12.79 4.05 -18.05
N LEU A 31 -11.64 4.71 -17.99
CA LEU A 31 -10.58 4.52 -18.99
C LEU A 31 -10.18 3.04 -18.96
N PRO A 32 -9.84 2.44 -20.12
CA PRO A 32 -9.36 1.07 -20.14
C PRO A 32 -8.15 0.92 -19.21
N PRO A 33 -7.97 -0.25 -18.58
CA PRO A 33 -6.83 -0.50 -17.71
C PRO A 33 -5.53 -0.36 -18.50
N ALA A 34 -4.50 0.18 -17.85
CA ALA A 34 -3.17 0.29 -18.41
C ALA A 34 -2.57 -1.10 -18.64
N THR A 35 -1.88 -1.27 -19.77
CA THR A 35 -1.26 -2.54 -20.17
C THR A 35 0.10 -2.32 -20.84
N LEU A 36 1.00 -3.28 -20.65
CA LEU A 36 2.33 -3.30 -21.28
C LEU A 36 2.27 -3.44 -22.81
N ASP A 37 1.20 -4.01 -23.37
CA ASP A 37 1.02 -4.15 -24.82
C ASP A 37 0.66 -2.81 -25.50
N GLU A 38 0.13 -1.86 -24.74
CA GLU A 38 -0.23 -0.51 -25.19
C GLU A 38 0.52 0.52 -24.34
N PRO A 39 1.81 0.77 -24.59
CA PRO A 39 2.63 1.62 -23.71
C PRO A 39 2.08 3.03 -23.49
N LEU A 40 1.29 3.57 -24.43
CA LEU A 40 0.64 4.87 -24.30
C LEU A 40 -0.47 4.90 -23.23
N SER A 41 -1.01 3.73 -22.86
CA SER A 41 -1.99 3.59 -21.77
C SER A 41 -1.36 3.76 -20.38
N ILE A 42 -0.04 3.60 -20.27
CA ILE A 42 0.72 3.72 -19.02
C ILE A 42 1.02 5.21 -18.78
N GLN A 43 0.07 5.88 -18.14
CA GLN A 43 0.17 7.29 -17.75
C GLN A 43 0.22 7.39 -16.23
N PRO A 44 1.40 7.59 -15.63
CA PRO A 44 1.52 7.77 -14.18
C PRO A 44 0.70 8.95 -13.68
N GLN A 45 0.04 8.77 -12.54
CA GLN A 45 -0.54 9.88 -11.80
C GLN A 45 0.58 10.61 -11.07
N THR A 46 0.47 11.95 -11.04
CA THR A 46 1.42 12.75 -10.27
C THR A 46 1.14 12.62 -8.78
N PHE A 47 2.21 12.63 -8.00
CA PHE A 47 2.18 12.55 -6.54
C PHE A 47 3.08 13.63 -5.95
N ILE A 48 2.88 13.92 -4.66
CA ILE A 48 3.64 14.96 -3.96
C ILE A 48 4.69 14.33 -3.04
N MET A 49 5.95 14.69 -3.24
CA MET A 49 7.02 14.34 -2.29
C MET A 49 7.57 15.58 -1.61
N ARG A 50 7.87 15.42 -0.32
CA ARG A 50 8.55 16.42 0.50
C ARG A 50 9.98 15.98 0.68
N GLY A 51 10.94 16.90 0.62
CA GLY A 51 12.34 16.51 0.72
C GLY A 51 13.32 17.65 0.60
N GLN A 52 14.59 17.28 0.69
CA GLN A 52 15.71 18.17 0.46
C GLN A 52 15.98 18.27 -1.04
N VAL A 53 16.01 19.50 -1.55
CA VAL A 53 16.31 19.85 -2.94
C VAL A 53 17.68 20.51 -2.99
N VAL A 54 18.54 20.06 -3.90
CA VAL A 54 19.81 20.73 -4.22
C VAL A 54 19.84 20.98 -5.72
N VAL A 55 19.96 22.25 -6.11
CA VAL A 55 20.06 22.65 -7.52
C VAL A 55 21.37 23.40 -7.74
N GLY A 56 22.27 22.78 -8.49
CA GLY A 56 23.54 23.37 -8.93
C GLY A 56 23.68 23.38 -10.45
N HIS A 57 24.86 23.81 -10.92
CA HIS A 57 25.18 23.85 -12.34
C HIS A 57 25.33 22.44 -12.95
N GLU A 58 25.89 21.50 -12.17
CA GLU A 58 26.23 20.15 -12.64
C GLU A 58 25.45 19.03 -11.94
N SER A 59 24.78 19.33 -10.83
CA SER A 59 24.04 18.33 -10.04
C SER A 59 22.70 18.89 -9.60
N ARG A 60 21.66 18.07 -9.75
CA ARG A 60 20.29 18.37 -9.34
C ARG A 60 19.71 17.14 -8.67
N THR A 61 19.46 17.24 -7.37
CA THR A 61 19.09 16.08 -6.57
C THR A 61 17.89 16.38 -5.69
N PHE A 62 17.06 15.36 -5.49
CA PHE A 62 15.97 15.37 -4.53
C PHE A 62 16.11 14.17 -3.60
N THR A 63 16.13 14.43 -2.29
CA THR A 63 16.17 13.39 -1.25
C THR A 63 14.85 13.48 -0.47
N PRO A 64 13.92 12.51 -0.62
CA PRO A 64 12.67 12.51 0.12
C PRO A 64 12.91 12.53 1.63
N CYS A 65 12.02 13.19 2.37
CA CYS A 65 12.09 13.22 3.82
C CYS A 65 12.02 11.81 4.41
N GLY A 66 12.94 11.49 5.32
CA GLY A 66 13.02 10.16 5.94
C GLY A 66 13.68 9.08 5.09
N SER A 67 14.13 9.42 3.87
CA SER A 67 14.74 8.46 2.94
C SER A 67 16.27 8.62 2.87
N GLN A 68 16.95 7.50 2.56
CA GLN A 68 18.35 7.49 2.13
C GLN A 68 18.48 7.45 0.59
N GLN A 69 17.36 7.31 -0.12
CA GLN A 69 17.31 7.35 -1.57
C GLN A 69 17.44 8.78 -2.05
N GLN A 70 18.14 8.91 -3.17
CA GLN A 70 18.24 10.16 -3.89
C GLN A 70 17.74 9.95 -5.32
N TYR A 71 16.96 10.91 -5.80
CA TYR A 71 16.49 10.98 -7.17
C TYR A 71 17.19 12.10 -7.92
N TRP A 72 17.43 11.87 -9.22
CA TRP A 72 17.84 12.94 -10.10
C TRP A 72 16.65 13.85 -10.33
N LEU A 73 16.81 15.13 -10.02
CA LEU A 73 15.72 16.09 -10.11
C LEU A 73 15.67 16.71 -11.51
N ASP A 74 14.61 16.40 -12.26
CA ASP A 74 14.37 16.96 -13.58
C ASP A 74 13.42 18.17 -13.49
N LEU A 75 13.99 19.35 -13.70
CA LEU A 75 13.33 20.65 -13.62
C LEU A 75 13.30 21.29 -15.00
N SER A 76 12.22 22.01 -15.32
CA SER A 76 12.22 22.91 -16.47
C SER A 76 13.33 23.96 -16.34
N PRO A 77 13.85 24.51 -17.45
CA PRO A 77 14.88 25.55 -17.40
C PRO A 77 14.48 26.76 -16.54
N GLU A 78 13.22 27.18 -16.63
CA GLU A 78 12.67 28.30 -15.87
C GLU A 78 12.67 27.99 -14.38
N LEU A 79 12.15 26.83 -13.99
CA LEU A 79 12.09 26.42 -12.59
C LEU A 79 13.50 26.20 -12.00
N ALA A 80 14.44 25.69 -12.79
CA ALA A 80 15.83 25.55 -12.36
C ALA A 80 16.47 26.92 -12.05
N LEU A 81 16.20 27.94 -12.86
CA LEU A 81 16.68 29.31 -12.62
C LEU A 81 16.03 29.92 -11.37
N GLU A 82 14.71 29.74 -11.20
CA GLU A 82 13.99 30.21 -10.01
C GLU A 82 14.54 29.54 -8.74
N ALA A 83 14.72 28.22 -8.75
CA ALA A 83 15.28 27.46 -7.62
C ALA A 83 16.72 27.89 -7.28
N GLN A 84 17.57 28.13 -8.29
CA GLN A 84 18.92 28.66 -8.08
C GLN A 84 18.90 30.07 -7.48
N GLY A 85 17.92 30.90 -7.85
CA GLY A 85 17.74 32.25 -7.31
C GLY A 85 17.38 32.29 -5.83
N LEU A 86 16.76 31.24 -5.29
CA LEU A 86 16.46 31.11 -3.86
C LEU A 86 17.71 30.80 -3.01
N ALA A 87 18.70 30.13 -3.60
CA ALA A 87 19.90 29.72 -2.89
C ALA A 87 20.87 30.91 -2.70
N THR A 88 21.24 31.19 -1.46
CA THR A 88 22.23 32.22 -1.12
C THR A 88 23.68 31.75 -1.28
N ARG A 89 23.89 30.42 -1.41
CA ARG A 89 25.20 29.78 -1.59
C ARG A 89 25.10 28.66 -2.62
N PRO A 90 26.17 28.39 -3.39
CA PRO A 90 26.20 27.26 -4.32
C PRO A 90 25.86 25.95 -3.62
N TYR A 91 24.96 25.16 -4.23
CA TYR A 91 24.52 23.87 -3.70
C TYR A 91 23.91 23.92 -2.30
N GLN A 92 23.39 25.09 -1.87
CA GLN A 92 22.60 25.19 -0.65
C GLN A 92 21.39 24.26 -0.74
N ALA A 93 21.19 23.47 0.31
CA ALA A 93 19.99 22.67 0.49
C ALA A 93 18.76 23.58 0.64
N LEU A 94 17.73 23.30 -0.15
CA LEU A 94 16.40 23.89 -0.05
C LEU A 94 15.44 22.84 0.49
N TYR A 95 14.37 23.27 1.12
CA TYR A 95 13.23 22.39 1.36
C TYR A 95 12.23 22.53 0.21
N GLY A 96 11.83 21.40 -0.38
CA GLY A 96 10.86 21.34 -1.46
C GLY A 96 9.71 20.39 -1.15
N GLU A 97 8.50 20.82 -1.50
CA GLU A 97 7.34 19.96 -1.69
C GLU A 97 7.01 20.01 -3.18
N LEU A 98 7.28 18.91 -3.87
CA LEU A 98 7.29 18.85 -5.33
C LEU A 98 6.27 17.81 -5.80
N ILE A 99 5.52 18.18 -6.83
CA ILE A 99 4.50 17.33 -7.46
C ILE A 99 5.03 16.90 -8.81
N GLY A 100 5.05 15.59 -9.06
CA GLY A 100 5.69 15.05 -10.25
C GLY A 100 5.42 13.57 -10.45
N HIS A 101 6.21 12.97 -11.35
CA HIS A 101 6.21 11.55 -11.62
C HIS A 101 7.65 11.03 -11.80
N LEU A 102 7.83 9.71 -11.71
CA LEU A 102 9.13 9.06 -11.86
C LEU A 102 9.31 8.51 -13.26
N THR A 103 10.54 8.61 -13.75
CA THR A 103 10.97 8.04 -15.03
C THR A 103 12.30 7.32 -14.87
N VAL A 104 12.61 6.44 -15.82
CA VAL A 104 13.89 5.73 -15.84
C VAL A 104 15.06 6.72 -15.94
N PRO A 105 16.17 6.47 -15.21
CA PRO A 105 17.40 7.23 -15.37
C PRO A 105 17.99 7.00 -16.76
N SER A 106 18.93 7.86 -17.17
CA SER A 106 19.62 7.62 -18.44
C SER A 106 20.63 6.48 -18.29
N GLN A 107 20.93 5.78 -19.39
CA GLN A 107 21.88 4.66 -19.37
C GLN A 107 23.35 5.11 -19.18
N THR A 108 23.65 6.39 -19.38
CA THR A 108 25.02 6.91 -19.41
C THR A 108 25.07 8.34 -18.88
N GLY A 109 26.12 8.70 -18.14
CA GLY A 109 26.34 10.07 -17.66
C GLY A 109 25.96 10.25 -16.19
N TYR A 110 25.94 11.50 -15.72
CA TYR A 110 25.91 11.83 -14.29
C TYR A 110 24.65 11.37 -13.53
N ASN A 111 23.57 11.01 -14.23
CA ASN A 111 22.33 10.55 -13.63
C ASN A 111 22.11 9.02 -13.71
N ALA A 112 23.04 8.26 -14.29
CA ALA A 112 22.92 6.80 -14.46
C ALA A 112 22.96 6.05 -13.12
N ASP A 113 23.55 6.66 -12.09
CA ASP A 113 23.68 6.06 -10.76
C ASP A 113 22.45 6.25 -9.86
N PHE A 114 21.42 6.95 -10.33
CA PHE A 114 20.19 7.18 -9.56
C PHE A 114 19.18 6.06 -9.80
N THR A 115 18.39 5.74 -8.77
CA THR A 115 17.30 4.75 -8.88
C THR A 115 16.25 5.18 -9.89
N ALA A 116 15.93 6.48 -9.94
CA ALA A 116 14.99 7.09 -10.87
C ALA A 116 15.27 8.59 -11.08
N ARG A 117 14.62 9.18 -12.10
CA ARG A 117 14.52 10.63 -12.30
C ARG A 117 13.13 11.09 -11.87
N PHE A 118 13.08 12.10 -11.01
CA PHE A 118 11.83 12.74 -10.60
C PHE A 118 11.57 13.96 -11.47
N VAL A 119 10.58 13.85 -12.35
CA VAL A 119 10.15 14.93 -13.27
C VAL A 119 9.16 15.81 -12.53
N VAL A 120 9.54 17.07 -12.32
CA VAL A 120 8.69 18.02 -11.58
C VAL A 120 7.68 18.65 -12.51
N ASP A 121 6.42 18.30 -12.31
CA ASP A 121 5.27 18.89 -13.02
C ASP A 121 4.76 20.18 -12.34
N GLN A 122 5.06 20.33 -11.03
CA GLN A 122 4.68 21.49 -10.24
C GLN A 122 5.45 21.58 -8.92
N VAL A 123 5.80 22.80 -8.51
CA VAL A 123 6.22 23.10 -7.13
C VAL A 123 4.97 23.34 -6.28
N ASN A 124 4.85 22.73 -5.10
CA ASN A 124 3.87 23.16 -4.09
C ASN A 124 4.46 24.27 -3.22
N VAL A 125 5.67 24.03 -2.68
CA VAL A 125 6.52 25.06 -2.09
C VAL A 125 8.00 24.69 -2.29
N LEU A 126 8.85 25.69 -2.48
CA LEU A 126 10.30 25.56 -2.48
C LEU A 126 10.90 26.74 -1.70
N THR A 127 11.74 26.49 -0.69
CA THR A 127 12.18 27.54 0.25
C THR A 127 13.61 27.35 0.75
N ALA A 128 14.31 28.47 0.94
CA ALA A 128 15.65 28.52 1.53
C ALA A 128 15.67 28.87 3.04
N GLU A 129 14.56 29.41 3.58
CA GLU A 129 14.54 30.03 4.93
C GLU A 129 14.75 29.05 6.08
N ASN A 130 14.39 27.78 5.87
CA ASN A 130 14.66 26.71 6.82
C ASN A 130 14.63 25.39 6.04
N PRO A 131 15.79 24.82 5.65
CA PRO A 131 15.84 23.60 4.86
C PRO A 131 15.51 22.35 5.69
N ASP A 132 15.67 22.39 7.01
CA ASP A 132 15.42 21.27 7.93
C ASP A 132 13.93 21.19 8.32
N ARG A 133 13.04 21.10 7.32
CA ARG A 133 11.58 21.01 7.50
C ARG A 133 11.03 19.60 7.39
N CYS A 134 11.87 18.58 7.21
CA CYS A 134 11.40 17.19 7.11
C CYS A 134 10.76 16.67 8.40
N ASP A 135 11.11 17.23 9.55
CA ASP A 135 10.51 16.87 10.84
C ASP A 135 9.17 17.58 11.11
N GLN A 136 8.70 18.43 10.19
CA GLN A 136 7.42 19.13 10.36
C GLN A 136 6.23 18.20 10.07
N PRO A 137 5.14 18.33 10.84
CA PRO A 137 3.92 17.58 10.58
C PRO A 137 3.38 17.91 9.19
N LEU A 138 2.60 16.97 8.65
CA LEU A 138 1.84 17.18 7.43
C LEU A 138 0.91 18.39 7.60
N ARG A 139 0.77 19.15 6.52
CA ARG A 139 0.04 20.41 6.49
C ARG A 139 -1.12 20.26 5.52
N ALA A 140 -2.28 20.76 5.95
CA ALA A 140 -3.43 20.91 5.08
C ALA A 140 -3.19 22.03 4.05
N THR A 141 -4.04 22.06 3.02
CA THR A 141 -4.10 23.18 2.07
C THR A 141 -4.22 24.50 2.82
N ARG A 142 -3.46 25.50 2.41
CA ARG A 142 -3.45 26.84 3.01
C ARG A 142 -3.29 27.91 1.95
N ALA A 143 -4.09 28.96 2.05
CA ALA A 143 -3.94 30.20 1.30
C ALA A 143 -3.60 31.35 2.27
N PHE A 144 -2.82 32.32 1.82
CA PHE A 144 -2.38 33.45 2.65
C PHE A 144 -1.91 34.62 1.79
N GLY A 145 -1.92 35.83 2.34
CA GLY A 145 -1.36 37.02 1.72
C GLY A 145 -0.97 38.07 2.75
N ASN A 146 -0.19 39.06 2.33
CA ASN A 146 0.52 39.96 3.23
C ASN A 146 -0.04 41.40 3.28
N GLU A 147 -0.83 41.81 2.29
CA GLU A 147 -1.38 43.17 2.22
C GLU A 147 -2.88 43.17 1.86
N PRO A 148 -3.79 43.17 2.87
CA PRO A 148 -3.52 43.00 4.31
C PRO A 148 -3.07 41.58 4.68
N TYR A 149 -2.55 41.36 5.89
CA TYR A 149 -2.21 40.00 6.33
C TYR A 149 -3.45 39.16 6.59
N TRP A 150 -3.60 38.07 5.84
CA TRP A 150 -4.69 37.11 5.95
C TRP A 150 -4.19 35.68 5.74
N SER A 151 -4.89 34.70 6.32
CA SER A 151 -4.68 33.30 5.99
C SER A 151 -5.96 32.48 6.11
N ALA A 152 -6.08 31.46 5.27
CA ALA A 152 -7.17 30.50 5.28
C ALA A 152 -6.58 29.09 5.23
N THR A 153 -6.79 28.30 6.27
CA THR A 153 -6.28 26.92 6.38
C THR A 153 -7.43 25.94 6.37
N PHE A 154 -7.34 24.91 5.53
CA PHE A 154 -8.37 23.88 5.43
C PHE A 154 -8.34 22.98 6.67
N ASP A 155 -9.52 22.70 7.21
CA ASP A 155 -9.80 21.77 8.30
C ASP A 155 -11.04 20.97 7.90
N LYS A 156 -10.83 19.83 7.23
CA LYS A 156 -11.87 18.97 6.65
C LYS A 156 -12.80 19.73 5.69
N ASP A 157 -14.07 19.87 6.06
CA ASP A 157 -15.14 20.55 5.32
C ASP A 157 -15.23 22.05 5.65
N GLN A 158 -14.29 22.57 6.43
CA GLN A 158 -14.24 23.98 6.84
C GLN A 158 -12.89 24.64 6.50
N LEU A 159 -12.89 25.96 6.39
CA LEU A 159 -11.70 26.79 6.39
C LEU A 159 -11.64 27.60 7.68
N LYS A 160 -10.50 27.53 8.36
CA LYS A 160 -10.16 28.47 9.41
C LYS A 160 -9.55 29.72 8.77
N TYR A 161 -10.32 30.78 8.68
CA TYR A 161 -9.91 32.09 8.20
C TYR A 161 -9.41 32.97 9.35
N THR A 162 -8.30 33.66 9.14
CA THR A 162 -7.70 34.59 10.10
C THR A 162 -7.26 35.85 9.37
N LYS A 163 -7.54 37.01 9.94
CA LYS A 163 -7.06 38.31 9.46
C LYS A 163 -6.45 39.08 10.63
N MET A 164 -5.38 39.81 10.37
CA MET A 164 -4.71 40.58 11.41
C MET A 164 -5.67 41.59 12.05
N GLY A 165 -5.79 41.54 13.37
CA GLY A 165 -6.67 42.43 14.16
C GLY A 165 -8.12 41.96 14.29
N GLU A 166 -8.47 40.78 13.74
CA GLU A 166 -9.81 40.19 13.83
C GLU A 166 -9.76 38.79 14.46
N GLU A 167 -10.85 38.36 15.10
CA GLU A 167 -10.96 37.00 15.64
C GLU A 167 -11.06 35.96 14.50
N PRO A 168 -10.45 34.76 14.65
CA PRO A 168 -10.56 33.70 13.66
C PRO A 168 -12.02 33.31 13.35
N GLN A 169 -12.33 33.15 12.07
CA GLN A 169 -13.64 32.75 11.59
C GLN A 169 -13.58 31.34 10.99
N ARG A 170 -14.65 30.57 11.15
CA ARG A 170 -14.86 29.30 10.43
C ARG A 170 -15.80 29.53 9.26
N LEU A 171 -15.41 29.03 8.09
CA LEU A 171 -16.17 29.09 6.85
C LEU A 171 -16.42 27.66 6.37
N ASP A 172 -17.68 27.26 6.24
CA ASP A 172 -18.06 25.96 5.69
C ASP A 172 -17.86 25.95 4.17
N ILE A 173 -17.37 24.83 3.61
CA ILE A 173 -17.29 24.61 2.17
C ILE A 173 -18.64 24.08 1.67
N GLU A 174 -19.43 24.92 1.01
CA GLU A 174 -20.74 24.49 0.46
C GLU A 174 -20.58 23.67 -0.83
N SER A 175 -19.59 24.01 -1.65
CA SER A 175 -19.25 23.22 -2.84
C SER A 175 -17.81 23.48 -3.28
N SER A 176 -17.25 22.53 -4.02
CA SER A 176 -15.92 22.65 -4.60
C SER A 176 -15.89 22.13 -6.04
N ARG A 177 -15.10 22.79 -6.89
CA ARG A 177 -14.74 22.31 -8.22
C ARG A 177 -13.23 22.34 -8.36
N THR A 178 -12.62 21.19 -8.61
CA THR A 178 -11.16 21.07 -8.70
C THR A 178 -10.75 20.48 -10.04
N SER A 179 -9.67 21.01 -10.60
CA SER A 179 -8.96 20.52 -11.78
C SER A 179 -7.45 20.50 -11.50
N PRO A 180 -6.62 19.94 -12.40
CA PRO A 180 -5.16 20.01 -12.26
C PRO A 180 -4.59 21.43 -12.21
N SER A 181 -5.31 22.45 -12.70
CA SER A 181 -4.84 23.84 -12.80
C SER A 181 -5.63 24.85 -11.98
N THR A 182 -6.83 24.49 -11.50
CA THR A 182 -7.71 25.39 -10.73
C THR A 182 -8.42 24.66 -9.59
N ARG A 183 -8.66 25.36 -8.48
CA ARG A 183 -9.51 24.88 -7.39
C ARG A 183 -10.43 26.00 -6.95
N ASP A 184 -11.73 25.80 -7.09
CA ASP A 184 -12.77 26.76 -6.79
C ASP A 184 -13.60 26.26 -5.62
N TYR A 185 -13.77 27.09 -4.59
CA TYR A 185 -14.53 26.76 -3.39
C TYR A 185 -15.58 27.83 -3.12
N GLN A 186 -16.82 27.42 -2.95
CA GLN A 186 -17.90 28.27 -2.45
C GLN A 186 -17.99 28.11 -0.93
N LEU A 187 -17.94 29.23 -0.22
CA LEU A 187 -17.77 29.30 1.21
C LEU A 187 -18.97 29.98 1.87
N LYS A 188 -19.30 29.54 3.08
CA LYS A 188 -20.32 30.17 3.91
C LYS A 188 -19.84 30.31 5.35
N GLY A 189 -19.87 31.55 5.84
CA GLY A 189 -19.61 31.86 7.24
C GLY A 189 -20.85 32.36 7.95
N ASN A 190 -20.76 32.48 9.27
CA ASN A 190 -21.80 33.08 10.12
C ASN A 190 -22.16 34.53 9.75
N GLN A 191 -21.30 35.21 8.98
CA GLN A 191 -21.41 36.63 8.64
C GLN A 191 -21.43 36.88 7.11
N GLY A 192 -21.62 35.84 6.29
CA GLY A 192 -21.83 35.99 4.84
C GLY A 192 -21.23 34.88 3.97
N GLN A 193 -21.21 35.13 2.66
CA GLN A 193 -20.76 34.18 1.63
C GLN A 193 -19.37 34.54 1.11
N GLY A 194 -18.68 33.54 0.58
CA GLY A 194 -17.32 33.68 0.09
C GLY A 194 -16.98 32.77 -1.07
N GLU A 195 -15.89 33.11 -1.74
CA GLU A 195 -15.31 32.31 -2.82
C GLU A 195 -13.78 32.29 -2.66
N LEU A 196 -13.19 31.10 -2.66
CA LEU A 196 -11.74 30.93 -2.75
C LEU A 196 -11.40 30.27 -4.09
N ASN A 197 -10.62 30.96 -4.91
CA ASN A 197 -10.03 30.44 -6.14
C ASN A 197 -8.53 30.25 -5.95
N LEU A 198 -8.03 29.05 -6.25
CA LEU A 198 -6.62 28.75 -6.35
C LEU A 198 -6.28 28.45 -7.80
N LYS A 199 -5.27 29.12 -8.35
CA LYS A 199 -4.79 28.91 -9.71
C LYS A 199 -3.35 28.43 -9.68
N LYS A 200 -3.05 27.37 -10.45
CA LYS A 200 -1.70 26.82 -10.61
C LYS A 200 -0.83 27.83 -11.36
N GLU A 201 -0.03 28.57 -10.62
CA GLU A 201 0.98 29.50 -11.12
C GLU A 201 2.01 29.80 -10.02
N SER A 202 3.25 30.07 -10.41
CA SER A 202 4.32 30.43 -9.47
C SER A 202 3.94 31.72 -8.73
N CYS A 203 4.03 31.69 -7.40
CA CYS A 203 3.69 32.79 -6.52
C CYS A 203 4.80 33.02 -5.51
N SER A 204 5.18 34.27 -5.30
CA SER A 204 6.09 34.69 -4.24
C SER A 204 5.36 35.68 -3.35
N ASP A 205 5.62 35.61 -2.05
CA ASP A 205 5.04 36.50 -1.06
C ASP A 205 5.83 37.81 -0.88
N GLY A 206 6.93 37.97 -1.65
CA GLY A 206 7.79 39.15 -1.70
C GLY A 206 8.65 39.38 -0.45
N MET A 207 8.47 38.57 0.59
CA MET A 207 9.15 38.73 1.89
C MET A 207 9.99 37.52 2.27
N SER A 208 9.69 36.35 1.72
CA SER A 208 10.42 35.11 1.99
C SER A 208 11.24 34.67 0.79
N ASP A 209 12.35 33.99 1.06
CA ASP A 209 13.11 33.24 0.05
C ASP A 209 12.36 31.92 -0.27
N SER A 210 11.10 32.07 -0.74
CA SER A 210 10.21 30.96 -1.05
C SER A 210 9.39 31.19 -2.32
N ILE A 211 9.16 30.09 -3.04
CA ILE A 211 8.24 29.99 -4.17
C ILE A 211 7.09 29.07 -3.76
N TYR A 212 5.87 29.49 -4.06
CA TYR A 212 4.63 28.76 -3.82
C TYR A 212 3.97 28.39 -5.16
N GLY A 213 3.33 27.23 -5.20
CA GLY A 213 2.78 26.64 -6.42
C GLY A 213 1.45 27.19 -6.92
N TRP A 214 0.80 28.02 -6.11
CA TRP A 214 -0.55 28.47 -6.36
C TRP A 214 -0.68 29.95 -6.02
N HIS A 215 -1.38 30.67 -6.89
CA HIS A 215 -1.95 31.97 -6.56
C HIS A 215 -3.33 31.79 -5.96
N ALA A 216 -3.63 32.57 -4.93
CA ALA A 216 -4.89 32.52 -4.21
C ALA A 216 -5.64 33.83 -4.33
N LYS A 217 -6.92 33.75 -4.68
CA LYS A 217 -7.87 34.86 -4.64
C LYS A 217 -9.05 34.48 -3.76
N LEU A 218 -9.24 35.24 -2.69
CA LEU A 218 -10.32 35.05 -1.73
C LEU A 218 -11.24 36.27 -1.76
N ASN A 219 -12.51 36.06 -2.11
CA ASN A 219 -13.56 37.07 -1.99
C ASN A 219 -14.42 36.70 -0.77
N LEU A 220 -14.50 37.56 0.24
CA LEU A 220 -15.35 37.39 1.41
C LEU A 220 -16.21 38.64 1.58
N ASN A 221 -17.52 38.49 1.40
CA ASN A 221 -18.44 39.62 1.34
C ASN A 221 -17.95 40.67 0.32
N ASP A 222 -17.70 41.91 0.74
CA ASP A 222 -17.21 43.00 -0.11
C ASP A 222 -15.67 43.09 -0.17
N SER A 223 -14.95 42.20 0.52
CA SER A 223 -13.49 42.21 0.59
C SER A 223 -12.86 41.24 -0.40
N ASN A 224 -11.85 41.71 -1.13
CA ASN A 224 -11.07 40.90 -2.07
C ASN A 224 -9.63 40.81 -1.59
N TYR A 225 -9.11 39.59 -1.50
CA TYR A 225 -7.76 39.30 -1.03
C TYR A 225 -7.01 38.50 -2.10
N ASN A 226 -5.74 38.86 -2.31
CA ASN A 226 -4.82 38.12 -3.18
C ASN A 226 -3.64 37.62 -2.35
N GLY A 227 -3.01 36.55 -2.79
CA GLY A 227 -1.85 35.98 -2.13
C GLY A 227 -1.39 34.66 -2.77
N CYS A 228 -0.67 33.87 -2.00
CA CYS A 228 -0.18 32.55 -2.42
C CYS A 228 -0.94 31.43 -1.71
N ALA A 229 -0.82 30.22 -2.24
CA ALA A 229 -1.32 29.02 -1.61
C ALA A 229 -0.40 27.82 -1.82
N MET A 230 -0.59 26.84 -0.95
CA MET A 230 -0.05 25.49 -1.05
C MET A 230 -1.19 24.51 -0.85
N VAL A 231 -1.17 23.41 -1.60
CA VAL A 231 -2.07 22.27 -1.37
C VAL A 231 -1.53 21.41 -0.23
N ALA A 232 -2.38 20.54 0.31
CA ALA A 232 -1.96 19.57 1.32
C ALA A 232 -0.74 18.78 0.84
N ASN A 233 0.23 18.61 1.74
CA ASN A 233 1.52 18.00 1.42
C ASN A 233 1.58 16.49 1.76
N GLN A 234 0.41 15.87 1.88
CA GLN A 234 0.26 14.42 2.01
C GLN A 234 0.23 13.79 0.63
N ASP A 235 1.07 12.78 0.44
CA ASP A 235 1.02 11.94 -0.74
C ASP A 235 -0.21 11.02 -0.67
N PRO A 236 -1.16 11.13 -1.62
CA PRO A 236 -2.37 10.33 -1.62
C PRO A 236 -2.15 8.88 -2.11
N THR A 237 -0.97 8.55 -2.64
CA THR A 237 -0.65 7.25 -3.24
C THR A 237 0.04 6.27 -2.29
N LEU A 238 0.39 6.72 -1.07
CA LEU A 238 1.07 5.89 -0.07
C LEU A 238 0.23 4.70 0.44
N ASN A 239 -1.05 4.61 0.07
CA ASN A 239 -1.84 3.41 0.32
C ASN A 239 -1.34 2.18 -0.46
N TRP A 240 -0.47 2.36 -1.47
CA TRP A 240 0.24 1.29 -2.16
C TRP A 240 1.57 0.93 -1.50
N SER A 241 2.07 1.74 -0.55
CA SER A 241 3.29 1.41 0.17
C SER A 241 3.05 0.17 1.03
N GLY A 242 4.05 -0.70 1.10
CA GLY A 242 3.94 -1.95 1.83
C GLY A 242 4.84 -3.04 1.30
N LEU A 243 4.83 -4.15 2.00
CA LEU A 243 5.54 -5.36 1.62
C LEU A 243 4.52 -6.35 1.04
N TYR A 244 4.79 -6.84 -0.17
CA TYR A 244 3.95 -7.80 -0.88
C TYR A 244 4.74 -9.07 -1.14
N PHE A 245 4.14 -10.25 -1.09
CA PHE A 245 4.89 -11.51 -1.23
C PHE A 245 4.17 -12.59 -2.02
N ALA A 246 4.95 -13.50 -2.60
CA ALA A 246 4.47 -14.75 -3.16
C ALA A 246 5.38 -15.92 -2.77
N SER A 247 4.79 -17.09 -2.58
CA SER A 247 5.51 -18.37 -2.58
C SER A 247 5.05 -19.18 -3.79
N SER A 248 5.99 -19.68 -4.60
CA SER A 248 5.66 -20.43 -5.80
C SER A 248 4.99 -21.77 -5.46
N THR A 249 3.93 -22.14 -6.19
CA THR A 249 3.29 -23.44 -6.01
C THR A 249 3.99 -24.59 -6.71
N GLN A 250 4.69 -24.31 -7.81
CA GLN A 250 5.33 -25.31 -8.66
C GLN A 250 6.79 -25.57 -8.31
N ASN A 251 7.56 -24.51 -8.05
CA ASN A 251 8.94 -24.60 -7.58
C ASN A 251 8.96 -24.54 -6.05
N THR A 252 9.02 -25.70 -5.41
CA THR A 252 9.27 -25.80 -3.96
C THR A 252 10.61 -25.15 -3.66
N GLY A 253 10.60 -24.11 -2.84
CA GLY A 253 11.81 -23.42 -2.44
C GLY A 253 11.97 -22.00 -2.97
N PHE A 254 11.02 -21.48 -3.73
CA PHE A 254 11.13 -20.14 -4.32
C PHE A 254 10.10 -19.18 -3.71
N SER A 255 10.56 -17.99 -3.32
CA SER A 255 9.73 -16.91 -2.79
C SER A 255 10.11 -15.57 -3.40
N ILE A 256 9.13 -14.67 -3.48
CA ILE A 256 9.26 -13.31 -4.00
C ILE A 256 8.75 -12.35 -2.93
N ASN A 257 9.53 -11.33 -2.61
CA ASN A 257 9.13 -10.21 -1.78
C ASN A 257 9.27 -8.92 -2.62
N LEU A 258 8.19 -8.14 -2.74
CA LEU A 258 8.16 -6.82 -3.36
C LEU A 258 7.89 -5.78 -2.26
N GLU A 259 8.85 -4.91 -2.01
CA GLU A 259 8.72 -3.79 -1.09
C GLU A 259 8.47 -2.51 -1.91
N LEU A 260 7.36 -1.84 -1.63
CA LEU A 260 6.99 -0.53 -2.15
C LEU A 260 7.16 0.49 -1.02
N ASN A 261 8.23 1.27 -1.05
CA ASN A 261 8.59 2.20 0.04
C ASN A 261 7.87 3.55 -0.09
N ASP A 262 7.67 4.25 1.03
CA ASP A 262 7.05 5.58 1.10
C ASP A 262 7.76 6.65 0.28
N ASP A 263 9.03 6.43 -0.05
CA ASP A 263 9.84 7.31 -0.89
C ASP A 263 9.70 7.03 -2.39
N HIS A 264 8.78 6.15 -2.77
CA HIS A 264 8.56 5.64 -4.13
C HIS A 264 9.67 4.74 -4.68
N SER A 265 10.64 4.31 -3.86
CA SER A 265 11.56 3.24 -4.25
C SER A 265 10.88 1.88 -4.14
N ALA A 266 11.29 0.95 -5.02
CA ALA A 266 10.81 -0.42 -5.04
C ALA A 266 11.98 -1.40 -4.98
N ILE A 267 11.81 -2.48 -4.21
CA ILE A 267 12.79 -3.55 -4.10
C ILE A 267 12.08 -4.89 -4.32
N THR A 268 12.51 -5.69 -5.28
CA THR A 268 12.08 -7.09 -5.39
C THR A 268 13.21 -8.02 -5.00
N THR A 269 12.95 -8.90 -4.04
CA THR A 269 13.88 -9.95 -3.62
C THR A 269 13.33 -11.32 -3.98
N TYR A 270 14.10 -12.09 -4.76
CA TYR A 270 13.83 -13.48 -5.07
C TYR A 270 14.73 -14.36 -4.20
N SER A 271 14.14 -15.29 -3.45
CA SER A 271 14.89 -16.17 -2.55
C SER A 271 14.67 -17.64 -2.89
N TYR A 272 15.75 -18.42 -2.80
CA TYR A 272 15.80 -19.83 -3.16
C TYR A 272 16.21 -20.70 -1.96
N SER A 273 15.49 -21.79 -1.71
CA SER A 273 15.74 -22.70 -0.58
C SER A 273 16.84 -23.71 -0.82
N ASN A 274 17.38 -23.76 -2.04
CA ASN A 274 18.49 -24.63 -2.43
C ASN A 274 19.86 -24.09 -1.99
N GLY A 275 19.89 -22.96 -1.29
CA GLY A 275 21.11 -22.30 -0.82
C GLY A 275 21.73 -21.32 -1.83
N ASP A 276 21.12 -21.14 -3.00
CA ASP A 276 21.54 -20.10 -3.94
C ASP A 276 21.32 -18.70 -3.33
N PRO A 277 22.21 -17.74 -3.61
CA PRO A 277 22.05 -16.38 -3.11
C PRO A 277 20.77 -15.74 -3.65
N SER A 278 20.11 -14.94 -2.81
CA SER A 278 18.94 -14.18 -3.23
C SER A 278 19.30 -13.17 -4.33
N ILE A 279 18.37 -12.99 -5.26
CA ILE A 279 18.47 -12.00 -6.33
C ILE A 279 17.70 -10.76 -5.88
N VAL A 280 18.32 -9.59 -6.01
CA VAL A 280 17.71 -8.30 -5.65
C VAL A 280 17.61 -7.41 -6.87
N GLU A 281 16.39 -6.95 -7.13
CA GLU A 281 16.06 -5.89 -8.08
C GLU A 281 15.74 -4.60 -7.32
N GLN A 282 16.20 -3.47 -7.84
CA GLN A 282 15.92 -2.15 -7.28
C GLN A 282 15.37 -1.21 -8.35
N GLY A 283 14.45 -0.35 -7.96
CA GLY A 283 13.78 0.56 -8.86
C GLY A 283 12.80 1.47 -8.15
N PHE A 284 11.67 1.75 -8.80
CA PHE A 284 10.65 2.64 -8.28
C PHE A 284 9.24 2.15 -8.59
N TRP A 285 8.25 2.73 -7.91
CA TRP A 285 6.84 2.48 -8.15
C TRP A 285 6.03 3.78 -8.25
N GLN A 286 4.92 3.74 -8.98
CA GLN A 286 3.99 4.86 -9.08
C GLN A 286 2.58 4.40 -9.47
N GLN A 287 1.56 5.06 -8.94
CA GLN A 287 0.17 4.76 -9.24
C GLN A 287 -0.20 5.16 -10.68
N LEU A 288 -0.93 4.29 -11.38
CA LEU A 288 -1.49 4.59 -12.71
C LEU A 288 -2.98 4.99 -12.60
N ASN A 289 -3.72 4.28 -11.74
CA ASN A 289 -5.11 4.56 -11.43
C ASN A 289 -5.48 3.92 -10.08
N GLN A 290 -6.76 4.00 -9.67
CA GLN A 290 -7.23 3.50 -8.37
C GLN A 290 -6.94 2.01 -8.12
N ASN A 291 -6.77 1.23 -9.19
CA ASN A 291 -6.61 -0.23 -9.12
C ASN A 291 -5.31 -0.71 -9.73
N GLN A 292 -4.42 0.16 -10.24
CA GLN A 292 -3.18 -0.25 -10.88
C GLN A 292 -1.98 0.56 -10.43
N VAL A 293 -0.88 -0.15 -10.15
CA VAL A 293 0.43 0.40 -9.82
C VAL A 293 1.46 -0.10 -10.82
N GLN A 294 2.31 0.80 -11.29
CA GLN A 294 3.47 0.49 -12.11
C GLN A 294 4.68 0.28 -11.20
N VAL A 295 5.43 -0.79 -11.45
CA VAL A 295 6.72 -1.05 -10.80
C VAL A 295 7.77 -1.19 -11.89
N VAL A 296 8.82 -0.37 -11.81
CA VAL A 296 9.92 -0.33 -12.77
C VAL A 296 11.21 -0.60 -12.03
N MET A 297 11.85 -1.73 -12.30
CA MET A 297 13.19 -2.05 -11.81
C MET A 297 14.23 -1.54 -12.79
N THR A 298 15.24 -0.85 -12.27
CA THR A 298 16.33 -0.25 -13.07
C THR A 298 17.66 -0.95 -12.83
N ARG A 299 17.76 -1.76 -11.77
CA ARG A 299 18.95 -2.56 -11.42
C ARG A 299 18.58 -3.98 -11.06
N HIS A 300 19.39 -4.92 -11.54
CA HIS A 300 19.32 -6.34 -11.22
C HIS A 300 20.72 -6.82 -10.79
N GLN A 301 20.90 -7.21 -9.52
CA GLN A 301 22.22 -7.54 -8.95
C GLN A 301 23.30 -6.47 -9.26
N GLN A 302 22.95 -5.19 -9.06
CA GLN A 302 23.80 -4.02 -9.38
C GLN A 302 24.10 -3.79 -10.86
N GLN A 303 23.56 -4.61 -11.79
CA GLN A 303 23.67 -4.37 -13.22
C GLN A 303 22.45 -3.59 -13.72
N TYR A 304 22.68 -2.67 -14.66
CA TYR A 304 21.60 -1.91 -15.29
C TYR A 304 20.76 -2.85 -16.16
N LEU A 305 19.51 -3.06 -15.77
CA LEU A 305 18.52 -3.83 -16.52
C LEU A 305 17.14 -3.25 -16.19
N ILE A 306 16.44 -2.77 -17.22
CA ILE A 306 15.08 -2.27 -17.04
C ILE A 306 14.10 -3.43 -17.17
N SER A 307 13.34 -3.67 -16.10
CA SER A 307 12.11 -4.45 -16.15
C SER A 307 10.93 -3.64 -15.65
N GLU A 308 9.78 -3.84 -16.27
CA GLU A 308 8.56 -3.10 -16.01
C GLU A 308 7.39 -4.06 -15.84
N ARG A 309 6.63 -3.89 -14.76
CA ARG A 309 5.43 -4.65 -14.43
C ARG A 309 4.30 -3.69 -14.09
N VAL A 310 3.10 -3.99 -14.58
CA VAL A 310 1.86 -3.32 -14.14
C VAL A 310 1.09 -4.30 -13.30
N PHE A 311 0.90 -3.97 -12.02
CA PHE A 311 0.12 -4.76 -11.09
C PHE A 311 -1.28 -4.20 -10.98
N THR A 312 -2.28 -5.08 -10.99
CA THR A 312 -3.67 -4.76 -10.69
C THR A 312 -3.99 -5.22 -9.28
N LEU A 313 -4.61 -4.36 -8.47
CA LEU A 313 -5.12 -4.68 -7.15
C LEU A 313 -6.45 -5.45 -7.29
N ASP A 314 -6.45 -6.70 -6.84
CA ASP A 314 -7.61 -7.59 -6.82
C ASP A 314 -7.73 -8.24 -5.44
N ASN A 315 -8.80 -7.93 -4.69
CA ASN A 315 -9.11 -8.51 -3.38
C ASN A 315 -7.92 -8.51 -2.40
N GLY A 316 -7.19 -7.39 -2.30
CA GLY A 316 -6.04 -7.23 -1.41
C GLY A 316 -4.75 -7.93 -1.89
N LYS A 317 -4.67 -8.22 -3.19
CA LYS A 317 -3.51 -8.86 -3.84
C LYS A 317 -3.08 -8.04 -5.05
N LEU A 318 -1.79 -8.02 -5.35
CA LEU A 318 -1.25 -7.45 -6.57
C LEU A 318 -1.05 -8.55 -7.60
N VAL A 319 -1.67 -8.40 -8.77
CA VAL A 319 -1.59 -9.38 -9.87
C VAL A 319 -0.93 -8.75 -11.09
N ALA A 320 0.11 -9.39 -11.61
CA ALA A 320 0.73 -9.04 -12.89
C ALA A 320 0.82 -10.27 -13.79
N GLU A 321 0.25 -10.22 -14.99
CA GLU A 321 0.30 -11.36 -15.94
C GLU A 321 1.50 -11.29 -16.88
N LYS A 322 2.09 -10.10 -17.03
CA LYS A 322 3.14 -9.80 -17.99
C LYS A 322 4.24 -8.96 -17.36
N GLU A 323 5.42 -9.09 -17.92
CA GLU A 323 6.58 -8.26 -17.61
C GLU A 323 7.20 -7.80 -18.93
N LYS A 324 7.72 -6.58 -18.94
CA LYS A 324 8.49 -6.04 -20.05
C LYS A 324 9.94 -5.93 -19.64
N VAL A 325 10.84 -6.60 -20.36
CA VAL A 325 12.29 -6.51 -20.16
C VAL A 325 12.90 -5.86 -21.38
N GLY A 326 13.52 -4.70 -21.17
CA GLY A 326 13.92 -3.81 -22.28
C GLY A 326 12.70 -3.41 -23.12
N ASN A 327 12.66 -3.84 -24.39
CA ASN A 327 11.58 -3.52 -25.34
C ASN A 327 10.64 -4.70 -25.63
N VAL A 328 10.82 -5.83 -24.96
CA VAL A 328 10.04 -7.04 -25.23
C VAL A 328 9.14 -7.34 -24.05
N VAL A 329 7.86 -7.58 -24.35
CA VAL A 329 6.84 -7.98 -23.38
C VAL A 329 6.74 -9.50 -23.35
N TYR A 330 6.79 -10.09 -22.17
CA TYR A 330 6.73 -11.52 -21.92
C TYR A 330 5.56 -11.85 -20.99
N PRO A 331 4.82 -12.94 -21.22
CA PRO A 331 3.94 -13.48 -20.19
C PRO A 331 4.78 -14.01 -19.02
N ILE A 332 4.36 -13.71 -17.80
CA ILE A 332 4.92 -14.32 -16.59
C ILE A 332 4.40 -15.76 -16.52
N ALA A 333 5.30 -16.70 -16.21
CA ALA A 333 4.94 -18.12 -16.16
C ALA A 333 3.76 -18.40 -15.20
N ASN A 334 3.05 -19.49 -15.45
CA ASN A 334 2.01 -20.03 -14.56
C ASN A 334 0.79 -19.14 -14.31
N GLY A 335 0.47 -18.24 -15.26
CA GLY A 335 -0.72 -17.38 -15.18
C GLY A 335 -0.49 -16.05 -14.48
N GLY A 336 0.77 -15.70 -14.20
CA GLY A 336 1.13 -14.40 -13.63
C GLY A 336 1.87 -14.49 -12.30
N LEU A 337 2.20 -13.31 -11.78
CA LEU A 337 2.70 -13.07 -10.44
C LEU A 337 1.56 -12.55 -9.57
N VAL A 338 1.21 -13.29 -8.53
CA VAL A 338 0.20 -12.89 -7.53
C VAL A 338 0.91 -12.66 -6.20
N LEU A 339 0.94 -11.41 -5.73
CA LEU A 339 1.54 -11.02 -4.48
C LEU A 339 0.47 -10.64 -3.45
N PHE A 340 0.63 -11.11 -2.22
CA PHE A 340 -0.27 -10.81 -1.11
C PHE A 340 0.34 -9.69 -0.26
N GLU A 341 -0.46 -8.72 0.16
CA GLU A 341 0.00 -7.67 1.06
C GLU A 341 0.30 -8.26 2.45
N ALA A 342 1.52 -8.02 2.94
CA ALA A 342 1.95 -8.27 4.30
C ALA A 342 1.33 -7.21 5.22
N LYS A 343 0.83 -7.62 6.39
CA LYS A 343 0.39 -6.64 7.38
C LYS A 343 1.58 -5.77 7.82
N SER A 344 1.37 -4.45 7.82
CA SER A 344 2.32 -3.50 8.38
C SER A 344 2.45 -3.71 9.90
N ALA A 345 3.69 -3.78 10.39
CA ALA A 345 3.99 -3.89 11.83
C ALA A 345 3.43 -2.71 12.66
N GLN A 346 2.99 -1.63 12.02
CA GLN A 346 2.39 -0.46 12.67
C GLN A 346 0.95 -0.69 13.16
N ALA A 347 0.28 -1.77 12.77
CA ALA A 347 -0.98 -2.19 13.40
C ALA A 347 -0.75 -2.92 14.76
N GLN A 348 0.50 -3.16 15.16
CA GLN A 348 0.86 -3.89 16.38
C GLN A 348 1.52 -3.03 17.46
N VAL A 349 1.04 -1.80 17.65
CA VAL A 349 1.30 -1.04 18.89
C VAL A 349 -0.04 -0.83 19.57
N ASN A 350 -0.49 -1.82 20.35
CA ASN A 350 -1.25 -1.66 21.60
C ASN A 350 -2.00 -2.92 22.11
N THR A 351 -1.69 -4.13 21.64
CA THR A 351 -2.10 -5.35 22.35
C THR A 351 -0.92 -6.28 22.54
N THR A 352 -0.39 -6.30 23.77
CA THR A 352 0.29 -7.49 24.30
C THR A 352 -0.78 -8.55 24.52
N THR A 353 -1.29 -9.13 23.45
CA THR A 353 -2.18 -10.27 23.48
C THR A 353 -1.32 -11.52 23.56
N ASN A 354 -1.19 -12.05 24.77
CA ASN A 354 -0.48 -13.31 24.98
C ASN A 354 -1.32 -14.44 24.35
N VAL A 355 -0.77 -15.11 23.34
CA VAL A 355 -1.28 -16.41 22.89
C VAL A 355 -1.34 -17.33 24.11
N ASP A 356 -2.45 -18.05 24.27
CA ASP A 356 -2.59 -19.03 25.34
C ASP A 356 -1.57 -20.16 25.12
N LEU A 357 -0.52 -20.22 25.94
CA LEU A 357 0.51 -21.27 25.89
C LEU A 357 0.30 -22.33 26.98
N THR A 358 -0.89 -22.40 27.59
CA THR A 358 -1.20 -23.48 28.53
C THR A 358 -1.21 -24.82 27.81
N ALA A 359 -0.70 -25.86 28.49
CA ALA A 359 -0.53 -27.18 27.90
C ALA A 359 -1.85 -27.70 27.29
N LYS A 360 -1.88 -27.83 25.97
CA LYS A 360 -3.07 -28.19 25.20
C LYS A 360 -2.66 -29.10 24.03
N GLN A 361 -3.40 -30.18 23.85
CA GLN A 361 -3.27 -31.09 22.72
C GLN A 361 -4.46 -30.84 21.79
N ILE A 362 -4.19 -30.28 20.61
CA ILE A 362 -5.21 -29.92 19.63
C ILE A 362 -5.14 -30.94 18.49
N ASN A 363 -6.16 -31.79 18.43
CA ASN A 363 -6.29 -32.76 17.34
C ASN A 363 -6.79 -32.08 16.07
N SER A 364 -6.38 -32.63 14.93
CA SER A 364 -6.95 -32.23 13.65
C SER A 364 -8.29 -32.91 13.37
N SER A 365 -9.06 -32.33 12.45
CA SER A 365 -10.37 -32.79 12.01
C SER A 365 -10.30 -33.31 10.57
N ASP A 366 -11.01 -34.39 10.30
CA ASP A 366 -11.38 -34.89 8.96
C ASP A 366 -12.86 -34.68 8.65
N GLN A 367 -13.56 -33.87 9.45
CA GLN A 367 -14.94 -33.51 9.19
C GLN A 367 -14.99 -32.35 8.20
N LEU A 368 -15.85 -32.46 7.19
CA LEU A 368 -16.06 -31.41 6.20
C LEU A 368 -16.66 -30.17 6.88
N ASP A 369 -15.94 -29.05 6.78
CA ASP A 369 -16.45 -27.71 7.07
C ASP A 369 -16.45 -26.89 5.78
N GLN A 370 -17.59 -26.28 5.44
CA GLN A 370 -17.75 -25.59 4.17
C GLN A 370 -16.85 -24.36 4.03
N LYS A 371 -16.57 -23.64 5.12
CA LYS A 371 -15.69 -22.46 5.07
C LYS A 371 -14.25 -22.87 4.90
N VAL A 372 -13.84 -23.96 5.56
CA VAL A 372 -12.50 -24.54 5.41
C VAL A 372 -12.30 -25.02 3.97
N ASP A 373 -13.27 -25.78 3.44
CA ASP A 373 -13.22 -26.29 2.07
C ASP A 373 -13.12 -25.15 1.04
N GLN A 374 -13.91 -24.10 1.23
CA GLN A 374 -13.88 -22.92 0.36
C GLN A 374 -12.52 -22.21 0.41
N ALA A 375 -11.95 -21.97 1.61
CA ALA A 375 -10.65 -21.31 1.75
C ALA A 375 -9.53 -22.10 1.04
N ILE A 376 -9.56 -23.43 1.16
CA ILE A 376 -8.58 -24.31 0.51
C ILE A 376 -8.78 -24.32 -1.01
N ARG A 377 -10.02 -24.41 -1.52
CA ARG A 377 -10.30 -24.31 -2.97
C ARG A 377 -9.89 -22.96 -3.55
N GLU A 378 -10.10 -21.89 -2.79
CA GLU A 378 -9.66 -20.56 -3.21
C GLU A 378 -8.14 -20.48 -3.31
N TYR A 379 -7.40 -21.08 -2.36
CA TYR A 379 -5.95 -21.26 -2.49
C TYR A 379 -5.59 -22.00 -3.80
N PHE A 380 -6.25 -23.10 -4.13
CA PHE A 380 -5.99 -23.85 -5.38
C PHE A 380 -6.27 -23.02 -6.63
N LYS A 381 -7.38 -22.30 -6.65
CA LYS A 381 -7.77 -21.40 -7.74
C LYS A 381 -6.74 -20.29 -7.95
N ILE A 382 -6.32 -19.62 -6.89
CA ILE A 382 -5.34 -18.51 -6.96
C ILE A 382 -3.99 -19.00 -7.49
N ASN A 383 -3.61 -20.22 -7.14
CA ASN A 383 -2.33 -20.79 -7.53
C ASN A 383 -2.38 -21.62 -8.82
N ASN A 384 -3.49 -21.56 -9.56
CA ASN A 384 -3.74 -22.30 -10.79
C ASN A 384 -3.31 -23.78 -10.69
N THR A 385 -3.64 -24.40 -9.57
CA THR A 385 -3.29 -25.79 -9.29
C THR A 385 -4.56 -26.59 -9.10
N ASP A 386 -4.66 -27.72 -9.80
CA ASP A 386 -5.81 -28.60 -9.73
C ASP A 386 -5.87 -29.28 -8.34
N PRO A 387 -6.98 -29.14 -7.58
CA PRO A 387 -7.14 -29.82 -6.29
C PRO A 387 -7.45 -31.32 -6.43
N ASP A 388 -7.67 -31.86 -7.63
CA ASP A 388 -8.10 -33.25 -7.84
C ASP A 388 -7.24 -34.26 -7.06
N ASN A 389 -7.91 -35.21 -6.41
CA ASN A 389 -7.33 -36.25 -5.54
C ASN A 389 -6.61 -35.73 -4.29
N THR A 390 -6.75 -34.46 -3.93
CA THR A 390 -6.17 -33.93 -2.69
C THR A 390 -7.07 -34.23 -1.50
N GLN A 391 -6.46 -34.71 -0.42
CA GLN A 391 -7.09 -34.82 0.90
C GLN A 391 -6.48 -33.83 1.88
N TYR A 392 -7.29 -33.37 2.82
CA TYR A 392 -6.81 -32.50 3.89
C TYR A 392 -7.35 -32.87 5.27
N ARG A 393 -6.58 -32.54 6.29
CA ARG A 393 -7.03 -32.42 7.68
C ARG A 393 -6.80 -31.00 8.14
N TRP A 394 -7.63 -30.52 9.05
CA TRP A 394 -7.59 -29.13 9.47
C TRP A 394 -7.80 -28.94 10.96
N LEU A 395 -7.33 -27.82 11.48
CA LEU A 395 -7.66 -27.31 12.81
C LEU A 395 -7.59 -25.79 12.79
N THR A 396 -8.12 -25.17 13.83
CA THR A 396 -8.00 -23.74 14.05
C THR A 396 -7.25 -23.47 15.35
N TYR A 397 -6.47 -22.39 15.37
CA TYR A 397 -5.74 -21.94 16.55
C TYR A 397 -5.45 -20.44 16.44
N ASP A 398 -5.61 -19.70 17.53
CA ASP A 398 -5.23 -18.28 17.59
C ASP A 398 -3.69 -18.14 17.67
N LEU A 399 -3.08 -17.82 16.53
CA LEU A 399 -1.62 -17.83 16.37
C LEU A 399 -0.99 -16.46 16.61
N ASN A 400 -1.80 -15.39 16.56
CA ASN A 400 -1.37 -14.01 16.71
C ASN A 400 -1.95 -13.30 17.96
N GLY A 401 -2.83 -13.98 18.70
CA GLY A 401 -3.43 -13.52 19.95
C GLY A 401 -4.61 -12.55 19.75
N ASP A 402 -5.10 -12.31 18.54
CA ASP A 402 -6.16 -11.33 18.29
C ASP A 402 -7.57 -11.82 18.67
N GLY A 403 -7.68 -13.05 19.19
CA GLY A 403 -8.93 -13.69 19.57
C GLY A 403 -9.71 -14.28 18.39
N LYS A 404 -9.17 -14.23 17.18
CA LYS A 404 -9.71 -14.89 15.99
C LYS A 404 -8.73 -15.97 15.53
N GLU A 405 -9.23 -17.20 15.43
CA GLU A 405 -8.35 -18.32 15.12
C GLU A 405 -7.95 -18.37 13.64
N GLU A 406 -6.65 -18.57 13.39
CA GLU A 406 -6.08 -18.96 12.12
C GLU A 406 -6.49 -20.38 11.75
N LEU A 407 -6.59 -20.67 10.45
CA LEU A 407 -6.82 -22.01 9.94
C LEU A 407 -5.50 -22.66 9.54
N PHE A 408 -5.29 -23.89 10.01
CA PHE A 408 -4.24 -24.78 9.56
C PHE A 408 -4.87 -25.90 8.73
N ALA A 409 -4.39 -26.11 7.50
CA ALA A 409 -4.83 -27.21 6.64
C ALA A 409 -3.61 -28.01 6.16
N GLN A 410 -3.47 -29.24 6.64
CA GLN A 410 -2.44 -30.16 6.17
C GLN A 410 -2.98 -30.98 5.01
N LEU A 411 -2.29 -30.94 3.87
CA LEU A 411 -2.64 -31.64 2.63
C LEU A 411 -1.91 -32.99 2.56
N ASP A 412 -2.47 -33.97 1.84
CA ASP A 412 -1.84 -35.27 1.55
C ASP A 412 -0.71 -35.21 0.51
N TRP A 413 -0.23 -34.01 0.22
CA TRP A 413 0.92 -33.74 -0.63
C TRP A 413 2.22 -34.01 0.11
N CYS A 414 2.55 -35.30 0.19
CA CYS A 414 3.64 -35.80 1.03
C CYS A 414 4.82 -36.33 0.22
N GLY A 415 6.03 -36.01 0.67
CA GLY A 415 7.28 -36.63 0.24
C GLY A 415 7.98 -37.35 1.39
N SER A 416 9.25 -37.75 1.20
CA SER A 416 10.04 -38.43 2.25
C SER A 416 10.28 -37.56 3.49
N GLY A 417 10.23 -36.24 3.33
CA GLY A 417 10.40 -35.26 4.41
C GLY A 417 9.10 -34.85 5.11
N GLY A 418 7.92 -35.23 4.61
CA GLY A 418 6.62 -34.88 5.21
C GLY A 418 5.62 -34.30 4.21
N CYS A 419 4.49 -33.82 4.73
CA CYS A 419 3.37 -33.30 3.97
C CYS A 419 3.40 -31.76 3.85
N THR A 420 2.50 -31.20 3.04
CA THR A 420 2.34 -29.73 2.91
C THR A 420 1.33 -29.22 3.91
N LEU A 421 1.65 -28.13 4.60
CA LEU A 421 0.76 -27.38 5.48
C LEU A 421 0.46 -26.02 4.85
N LEU A 422 -0.81 -25.65 4.85
CA LEU A 422 -1.27 -24.29 4.56
C LEU A 422 -1.72 -23.65 5.87
N ILE A 423 -1.38 -22.38 6.05
CA ILE A 423 -1.80 -21.55 7.18
C ILE A 423 -2.54 -20.35 6.60
N PHE A 424 -3.73 -20.08 7.11
CA PHE A 424 -4.58 -18.98 6.70
C PHE A 424 -4.80 -18.05 7.89
N GLU A 425 -4.59 -16.76 7.64
CA GLU A 425 -4.94 -15.69 8.57
C GLU A 425 -6.45 -15.51 8.64
N ASN A 426 -6.97 -15.24 9.84
CA ASN A 426 -8.33 -14.77 9.99
C ASN A 426 -8.42 -13.26 9.71
N HIS A 427 -8.95 -12.89 8.54
CA HIS A 427 -9.16 -11.50 8.15
C HIS A 427 -10.65 -11.19 7.98
N GLN A 428 -11.20 -10.37 8.87
CA GLN A 428 -12.62 -9.98 8.85
C GLN A 428 -13.57 -11.20 8.77
N ASP A 429 -13.28 -12.23 9.58
CA ASP A 429 -14.05 -13.48 9.66
C ASP A 429 -14.01 -14.34 8.37
N ASN A 430 -13.04 -14.07 7.51
CA ASN A 430 -12.70 -14.88 6.33
C ASN A 430 -11.25 -15.35 6.42
N TRP A 431 -10.99 -16.61 6.04
CA TRP A 431 -9.64 -17.14 5.99
C TRP A 431 -8.93 -16.76 4.69
N ARG A 432 -7.86 -15.97 4.83
CA ARG A 432 -6.98 -15.56 3.74
C ARG A 432 -5.69 -16.35 3.81
N PHE A 433 -5.27 -16.96 2.70
CA PHE A 433 -4.01 -17.70 2.65
C PHE A 433 -2.84 -16.82 3.11
N ASN A 434 -2.04 -17.32 4.06
CA ASN A 434 -0.90 -16.59 4.62
C ASN A 434 0.43 -17.32 4.41
N SER A 435 0.51 -18.62 4.73
CA SER A 435 1.77 -19.37 4.65
C SER A 435 1.58 -20.75 4.06
N ARG A 436 2.60 -21.22 3.32
CA ARG A 436 2.76 -22.61 2.90
C ARG A 436 4.05 -23.14 3.51
N VAL A 437 3.98 -24.27 4.20
CA VAL A 437 5.14 -24.95 4.79
C VAL A 437 5.20 -26.37 4.24
N THR A 438 6.38 -26.80 3.82
CA THR A 438 6.64 -28.15 3.29
C THR A 438 7.33 -29.02 4.33
N LEU A 439 7.39 -30.34 4.08
CA LEU A 439 8.09 -31.31 4.91
C LEU A 439 7.57 -31.37 6.36
N VAL A 440 6.25 -31.17 6.54
CA VAL A 440 5.62 -31.23 7.86
C VAL A 440 5.36 -32.69 8.25
N LYS A 441 5.93 -33.11 9.37
CA LYS A 441 5.75 -34.45 9.94
C LYS A 441 5.20 -34.39 11.35
N GLY A 442 4.18 -35.20 11.60
CA GLY A 442 3.63 -35.39 12.94
C GLY A 442 3.04 -34.11 13.50
N ASP A 443 3.21 -33.93 14.79
CA ASP A 443 2.72 -32.79 15.54
C ASP A 443 3.54 -31.52 15.27
N ILE A 444 2.88 -30.37 15.39
CA ILE A 444 3.50 -29.04 15.32
C ILE A 444 3.41 -28.44 16.72
N ARG A 445 4.53 -28.00 17.28
CA ARG A 445 4.52 -27.36 18.61
C ARG A 445 4.60 -25.85 18.49
N LEU A 446 4.02 -25.13 19.44
CA LEU A 446 4.25 -23.69 19.51
C LEU A 446 5.56 -23.40 20.24
N GLY A 447 6.35 -22.46 19.73
CA GLY A 447 7.45 -21.85 20.47
C GLY A 447 6.90 -20.99 21.62
N LYS A 448 7.74 -20.57 22.55
CA LYS A 448 7.39 -19.59 23.60
C LYS A 448 7.52 -18.15 23.12
N SER A 449 8.29 -17.93 22.07
CA SER A 449 8.54 -16.63 21.45
C SER A 449 7.56 -16.33 20.33
N GLN A 450 7.29 -15.04 20.15
CA GLN A 450 6.57 -14.50 19.00
C GLN A 450 7.54 -13.66 18.15
N ASN A 451 7.32 -13.67 16.85
CA ASN A 451 7.99 -12.77 15.92
C ASN A 451 6.94 -12.05 15.07
N HIS A 452 7.01 -10.72 15.00
CA HIS A 452 6.03 -9.87 14.32
C HIS A 452 4.57 -10.20 14.71
N GLY A 453 4.39 -10.45 16.01
CA GLY A 453 3.10 -10.75 16.65
C GLY A 453 2.43 -12.04 16.22
N TRP A 454 3.18 -12.99 15.66
CA TRP A 454 2.75 -14.36 15.41
C TRP A 454 3.63 -15.33 16.20
N GLN A 455 3.04 -16.40 16.73
CA GLN A 455 3.76 -17.41 17.54
C GLN A 455 4.73 -18.20 16.68
N ASP A 456 5.95 -18.46 17.18
CA ASP A 456 6.86 -19.34 16.47
C ASP A 456 6.30 -20.77 16.39
N LEU A 457 6.56 -21.45 15.27
CA LEU A 457 6.14 -22.83 15.04
C LEU A 457 7.36 -23.76 15.08
N ILE A 458 7.26 -24.87 15.79
CA ILE A 458 8.33 -25.84 15.94
C ILE A 458 7.96 -27.12 15.20
N PHE A 459 8.82 -27.51 14.27
CA PHE A 459 8.62 -28.68 13.42
C PHE A 459 9.67 -29.75 13.68
N ASN A 460 9.23 -31.02 13.69
CA ASN A 460 10.14 -32.17 13.69
C ASN A 460 10.63 -32.43 12.26
N VAL A 461 11.91 -32.16 11.99
CA VAL A 461 12.51 -32.41 10.67
C VAL A 461 13.26 -33.73 10.71
N SER A 462 12.99 -34.61 9.74
CA SER A 462 13.71 -35.88 9.55
C SER A 462 13.51 -36.41 8.12
N GLY A 463 14.38 -37.32 7.67
CA GLY A 463 14.32 -37.91 6.33
C GLY A 463 14.97 -37.03 5.26
N GLY A 464 14.98 -37.49 4.00
CA GLY A 464 15.57 -36.74 2.88
C GLY A 464 17.07 -36.45 2.99
N GLY A 465 17.80 -37.16 3.86
CA GLY A 465 19.22 -36.92 4.14
C GLY A 465 19.50 -35.90 5.26
N ALA A 466 18.46 -35.29 5.85
CA ALA A 466 18.60 -34.38 6.98
C ALA A 466 18.91 -35.12 8.29
N THR A 467 19.71 -34.49 9.15
CA THR A 467 19.92 -34.96 10.54
C THR A 467 18.65 -34.64 11.34
N PRO A 468 18.02 -35.63 12.02
CA PRO A 468 16.78 -35.38 12.77
C PRO A 468 16.96 -34.31 13.86
N ALA A 469 16.12 -33.27 13.83
CA ALA A 469 16.13 -32.19 14.80
C ALA A 469 14.77 -31.46 14.84
N LYS A 470 14.54 -30.69 15.90
CA LYS A 470 13.42 -29.73 15.98
C LYS A 470 13.88 -28.39 15.43
N HIS A 471 13.08 -27.78 14.56
CA HIS A 471 13.42 -26.51 13.93
C HIS A 471 12.37 -25.45 14.23
N THR A 472 12.83 -24.23 14.52
CA THR A 472 11.97 -23.08 14.82
C THR A 472 11.69 -22.29 13.54
N LEU A 473 10.42 -22.19 13.17
CA LEU A 473 9.92 -21.30 12.13
C LEU A 473 9.36 -20.06 12.78
N SER A 474 10.15 -18.99 12.73
CA SER A 474 9.72 -17.67 13.16
C SER A 474 9.01 -16.95 12.03
N TYR A 475 7.91 -16.27 12.35
CA TYR A 475 7.16 -15.50 11.37
C TYR A 475 7.97 -14.27 10.93
N THR A 476 8.09 -14.08 9.62
CA THR A 476 8.97 -13.07 9.03
C THR A 476 8.40 -11.65 9.06
N GLY A 477 7.18 -11.49 9.59
CA GLY A 477 6.35 -10.29 9.41
C GLY A 477 5.38 -10.41 8.24
N VAL A 478 5.49 -11.51 7.47
CA VAL A 478 4.75 -11.72 6.24
C VAL A 478 4.16 -13.13 6.15
N SER A 479 5.01 -14.13 6.39
CA SER A 479 4.67 -15.55 6.34
C SER A 479 5.69 -16.36 7.15
N TYR A 480 5.35 -17.61 7.46
CA TYR A 480 6.32 -18.59 7.92
C TYR A 480 7.19 -19.07 6.76
N PRO A 481 8.50 -19.30 6.99
CA PRO A 481 9.39 -19.85 5.98
C PRO A 481 8.89 -21.17 5.38
N LEU A 482 9.13 -21.37 4.08
CA LEU A 482 8.59 -22.51 3.33
C LEU A 482 9.11 -23.88 3.77
N ASN A 483 10.35 -23.97 4.24
CA ASN A 483 11.00 -25.24 4.52
C ASN A 483 11.65 -25.24 5.92
N PRO A 484 11.20 -26.11 6.85
CA PRO A 484 11.77 -26.19 8.17
C PRO A 484 13.17 -26.78 8.25
N SER A 485 13.64 -27.53 7.24
CA SER A 485 14.97 -28.15 7.30
C SER A 485 16.13 -27.15 7.22
N VAL A 486 15.86 -25.92 6.77
CA VAL A 486 16.87 -24.84 6.67
C VAL A 486 16.71 -23.79 7.76
N ALA A 487 15.71 -23.93 8.63
CA ALA A 487 15.49 -23.03 9.75
C ALA A 487 16.44 -23.33 10.93
N PRO A 488 16.61 -22.44 11.90
CA PRO A 488 17.43 -22.70 13.08
C PRO A 488 16.92 -23.90 13.89
N VAL A 489 17.84 -24.66 14.50
CA VAL A 489 17.49 -25.73 15.44
C VAL A 489 16.89 -25.10 16.71
N ALA A 490 15.73 -25.60 17.12
CA ALA A 490 15.02 -25.15 18.30
C ALA A 490 15.75 -25.59 19.58
N ASN A 491 15.82 -24.71 20.58
CA ASN A 491 16.22 -25.08 21.93
C ASN A 491 14.99 -25.62 22.67
N ASP A 492 15.11 -26.76 23.36
CA ASP A 492 14.00 -27.37 24.11
C ASP A 492 13.40 -26.43 25.15
N ALA A 493 14.18 -25.47 25.68
CA ALA A 493 13.69 -24.46 26.60
C ALA A 493 12.67 -23.49 25.98
N ASP A 494 12.71 -23.31 24.65
CA ASP A 494 11.89 -22.35 23.91
C ASP A 494 10.62 -23.00 23.32
N ILE A 495 10.38 -24.28 23.59
CA ILE A 495 9.21 -25.03 23.10
C ILE A 495 8.15 -25.04 24.19
N SER A 496 6.90 -24.69 23.83
CA SER A 496 5.75 -24.77 24.72
C SER A 496 5.15 -26.18 24.76
N ASP A 497 4.21 -26.40 25.67
CA ASP A 497 3.46 -27.65 25.79
C ASP A 497 2.20 -27.68 24.90
N VAL A 498 2.00 -26.66 24.06
CA VAL A 498 0.94 -26.64 23.06
C VAL A 498 1.36 -27.46 21.84
N VAL A 499 0.51 -28.41 21.46
CA VAL A 499 0.74 -29.34 20.37
C VAL A 499 -0.46 -29.32 19.42
N LEU A 500 -0.23 -28.90 18.18
CA LEU A 500 -1.18 -28.93 17.07
C LEU A 500 -1.01 -30.24 16.29
N PHE A 501 -2.09 -30.73 15.68
CA PHE A 501 -2.13 -32.04 15.01
C PHE A 501 -1.67 -33.18 15.95
N ALA A 502 -2.07 -33.10 17.22
CA ALA A 502 -1.66 -34.03 18.28
C ALA A 502 -2.13 -35.48 18.06
N ASP A 503 -3.10 -35.69 17.18
CA ASP A 503 -3.58 -37.01 16.77
C ASP A 503 -2.58 -37.77 15.88
N GLY A 504 -1.64 -37.05 15.24
CA GLY A 504 -0.59 -37.65 14.42
C GLY A 504 -1.12 -38.39 13.17
N ILE A 505 -2.36 -38.14 12.78
CA ILE A 505 -3.02 -38.78 11.64
C ILE A 505 -2.67 -38.02 10.38
N SER A 506 -2.10 -38.70 9.39
CA SER A 506 -1.81 -38.08 8.09
C SER A 506 -3.10 -37.86 7.29
N PRO A 507 -3.22 -36.79 6.50
CA PRO A 507 -4.35 -36.59 5.60
C PRO A 507 -4.56 -37.73 4.60
N ALA A 508 -3.49 -38.45 4.23
CA ALA A 508 -3.58 -39.63 3.38
C ALA A 508 -4.24 -40.85 4.07
N GLN A 509 -4.23 -40.89 5.41
CA GLN A 509 -4.86 -41.97 6.20
C GLN A 509 -6.34 -41.68 6.46
N SER A 510 -6.68 -40.45 6.81
CA SER A 510 -8.05 -39.99 7.02
C SER A 510 -8.11 -38.48 6.80
N GLY A 511 -8.83 -38.03 5.78
CA GLY A 511 -8.96 -36.61 5.45
C GLY A 511 -10.21 -36.33 4.63
N VAL A 512 -10.62 -35.06 4.61
CA VAL A 512 -11.66 -34.56 3.71
C VAL A 512 -11.10 -34.54 2.30
N LYS A 513 -11.86 -35.03 1.32
CA LYS A 513 -11.49 -34.98 -0.11
C LYS A 513 -12.01 -33.68 -0.73
N LEU A 514 -11.13 -33.00 -1.48
CA LEU A 514 -11.51 -31.85 -2.31
C LEU A 514 -12.19 -32.27 -3.61
#